data_AF-A0A2J7YZH2-F1
#
_entry.id   AF-A0A2J7YZH2-F1
#
_cell.length_a   1.000
_cell.length_b   1.000
_cell.length_c   1.000
_cell.angle_alpha   90.00
_cell.angle_beta   90.00
_cell.angle_gamma   90.00
#
_symmetry.space_group_name_H-M   'P 1'
#
loop_
_entity.id
_entity.type
_entity.pdbx_description
1 polymer ?
#
loop_
_entity_poly.entity_id
_entity_poly.type
_entity_poly.pdbx_seq_one_letter_code
_entity_poly.pdbx_strand_id
1 'polypeptide(L)'
;MPLATAVAQATVPATTTAVTRSPGDVDNSAVYVSFGLAYLFGHGSAALSKGTSPLLDLPGWLPMALLGAGLAVGTVQATLAALRAQRGATGPDVLSGKLLGASWIAGFTALFLAITGLASAVDTPDLQDMLWPTGSGIVVGLLYLAEGAVRRNLLHYTLGVWLALTSAAALFLGTPGLYWVLTIAGGGAYAIATVLERRRHATR
;
A
#
# COMPACT_ATOMS: atom_id res chain seq x y z
N MET A 1 29.36 -6.03 70.98
CA MET A 1 29.22 -5.93 69.50
C MET A 1 28.86 -7.32 68.99
N PRO A 2 27.94 -7.52 68.02
CA PRO A 2 27.32 -6.53 67.13
C PRO A 2 25.79 -6.43 67.22
N LEU A 3 25.25 -5.26 66.84
CA LEU A 3 23.83 -5.03 66.55
C LEU A 3 23.54 -5.60 65.15
N ALA A 4 22.58 -6.52 65.05
CA ALA A 4 22.11 -7.03 63.77
C ALA A 4 21.16 -6.00 63.14
N THR A 5 21.68 -5.23 62.19
CA THR A 5 20.88 -4.30 61.38
C THR A 5 20.03 -5.11 60.40
N ALA A 6 18.73 -5.20 60.67
CA ALA A 6 17.77 -5.78 59.73
C ALA A 6 17.65 -4.84 58.50
N VAL A 7 18.20 -5.27 57.37
CA VAL A 7 18.06 -4.57 56.09
C VAL A 7 16.65 -4.87 55.56
N ALA A 8 15.78 -3.86 55.55
CA ALA A 8 14.49 -3.94 54.90
C ALA A 8 14.70 -4.18 53.39
N GLN A 9 14.30 -5.36 52.91
CA GLN A 9 14.25 -5.65 51.48
C GLN A 9 13.14 -4.81 50.85
N ALA A 10 13.51 -3.73 50.18
CA ALA A 10 12.59 -2.98 49.33
C ALA A 10 12.14 -3.90 48.19
N THR A 11 10.86 -4.28 48.23
CA THR A 11 10.19 -4.94 47.09
C THR A 11 10.18 -3.95 45.93
N VAL A 12 11.08 -4.13 44.97
CA VAL A 12 11.04 -3.40 43.70
C VAL A 12 9.72 -3.79 43.03
N PRO A 13 8.78 -2.86 42.79
CA PRO A 13 7.60 -3.19 42.03
C PRO A 13 8.06 -3.71 40.67
N ALA A 14 7.62 -4.90 40.29
CA ALA A 14 7.81 -5.42 38.96
C ALA A 14 7.22 -4.38 38.00
N THR A 15 8.08 -3.60 37.36
CA THR A 15 7.70 -2.74 36.25
C THR A 15 7.18 -3.68 35.19
N THR A 16 5.85 -3.86 35.14
CA THR A 16 5.18 -4.40 33.97
C THR A 16 5.64 -3.51 32.83
N THR A 17 6.57 -4.00 32.02
CA THR A 17 6.93 -3.42 30.74
C THR A 17 5.69 -3.56 29.87
N ALA A 18 4.73 -2.66 30.09
CA ALA A 18 3.69 -2.38 29.13
C ALA A 18 4.46 -2.07 27.85
N VAL A 19 4.42 -3.01 26.89
CA VAL A 19 5.03 -2.85 25.57
C VAL A 19 4.40 -1.59 24.99
N THR A 20 5.10 -0.48 25.14
CA THR A 20 4.72 0.80 24.56
C THR A 20 4.84 0.59 23.07
N ARG A 21 3.73 0.25 22.40
CA ARG A 21 3.66 0.32 20.94
C ARG A 21 4.14 1.72 20.58
N SER A 22 5.27 1.79 19.87
CA SER A 22 5.81 3.06 19.43
C SER A 22 4.70 3.82 18.72
N PRO A 23 4.42 5.09 19.09
CA PRO A 23 3.49 5.94 18.35
C PRO A 23 3.92 5.92 16.87
N GLY A 24 3.16 5.24 16.02
CA GLY A 24 3.52 5.00 14.61
C GLY A 24 3.47 3.55 14.12
N ASP A 25 3.31 2.56 15.00
CA ASP A 25 3.18 1.16 14.60
C ASP A 25 1.76 0.83 14.13
N VAL A 26 1.49 1.15 12.85
CA VAL A 26 0.23 0.82 12.17
C VAL A 26 0.36 -0.58 11.58
N ASP A 27 -0.53 -1.50 11.96
CA ASP A 27 -0.66 -2.79 11.28
C ASP A 27 -1.27 -2.57 9.88
N ASN A 28 -0.45 -2.79 8.85
CA ASN A 28 -0.84 -2.62 7.45
C ASN A 28 -1.24 -3.94 6.77
N SER A 29 -1.25 -5.06 7.51
CA SER A 29 -1.46 -6.39 6.92
C SER A 29 -2.80 -6.53 6.21
N ALA A 30 -3.88 -6.00 6.81
CA ALA A 30 -5.21 -6.00 6.19
C ALA A 30 -5.25 -5.18 4.89
N VAL A 31 -4.54 -4.05 4.86
CA VAL A 31 -4.43 -3.21 3.65
C VAL A 31 -3.67 -3.95 2.57
N TYR A 32 -2.52 -4.57 2.90
CA TYR A 32 -1.73 -5.33 1.93
C TYR A 32 -2.48 -6.53 1.36
N VAL A 33 -3.27 -7.24 2.17
CA VAL A 33 -4.15 -8.32 1.67
C VAL A 33 -5.16 -7.76 0.67
N SER A 34 -5.86 -6.69 1.02
CA SER A 34 -6.91 -6.12 0.16
C SER A 34 -6.35 -5.66 -1.19
N PHE A 35 -5.24 -4.93 -1.17
CA PHE A 35 -4.56 -4.49 -2.40
C PHE A 35 -3.97 -5.67 -3.18
N GLY A 36 -3.40 -6.66 -2.51
CA GLY A 36 -2.88 -7.88 -3.15
C GLY A 36 -3.97 -8.65 -3.90
N LEU A 37 -5.15 -8.81 -3.28
CA LEU A 37 -6.30 -9.44 -3.94
C LEU A 37 -6.84 -8.58 -5.09
N ALA A 38 -6.87 -7.25 -4.93
CA ALA A 38 -7.28 -6.33 -5.99
C ALA A 38 -6.35 -6.43 -7.21
N TYR A 39 -5.04 -6.48 -6.99
CA TYR A 39 -4.04 -6.63 -8.06
C TYR A 39 -4.14 -8.00 -8.71
N LEU A 40 -4.24 -9.07 -7.91
CA LEU A 40 -4.33 -10.44 -8.41
C LEU A 40 -5.58 -10.65 -9.26
N PHE A 41 -6.76 -10.28 -8.76
CA PHE A 41 -8.02 -10.53 -9.46
C PHE A 41 -8.32 -9.48 -10.52
N GLY A 42 -8.10 -8.19 -10.23
CA GLY A 42 -8.35 -7.09 -11.16
C GLY A 42 -7.40 -7.13 -12.36
N HIS A 43 -6.09 -7.09 -12.12
CA HIS A 43 -5.12 -7.15 -13.21
C HIS A 43 -4.98 -8.55 -13.79
N GLY A 44 -5.15 -9.61 -12.99
CA GLY A 44 -5.03 -10.98 -13.50
C GLY A 44 -6.16 -11.32 -14.46
N SER A 45 -7.39 -10.93 -14.14
CA SER A 45 -8.51 -11.08 -15.08
C SER A 45 -8.31 -10.26 -16.36
N ALA A 46 -7.81 -9.01 -16.26
CA ALA A 46 -7.45 -8.22 -17.44
C ALA A 46 -6.31 -8.85 -18.26
N ALA A 47 -5.31 -9.46 -17.62
CA ALA A 47 -4.21 -10.14 -18.28
C ALA A 47 -4.67 -11.38 -19.06
N LEU A 48 -5.71 -12.04 -18.56
CA LEU A 48 -6.33 -13.21 -19.19
C LEU A 48 -7.30 -12.84 -20.32
N SER A 49 -7.96 -11.69 -20.23
CA SER A 49 -9.05 -11.30 -21.15
C SER A 49 -8.70 -10.24 -22.18
N LYS A 50 -7.58 -9.53 -22.05
CA LYS A 50 -7.14 -8.50 -23.01
C LYS A 50 -6.00 -9.00 -23.91
N GLY A 51 -5.80 -8.33 -25.04
CA GLY A 51 -4.74 -8.62 -26.03
C GLY A 51 -5.28 -9.20 -27.34
N THR A 52 -4.38 -9.45 -28.29
CA THR A 52 -4.72 -9.97 -29.63
C THR A 52 -5.15 -11.43 -29.64
N SER A 53 -4.87 -12.17 -28.58
CA SER A 53 -5.27 -13.57 -28.41
C SER A 53 -5.61 -13.82 -26.93
N PRO A 54 -6.83 -13.43 -26.48
CA PRO A 54 -7.23 -13.58 -25.09
C PRO A 54 -7.33 -15.06 -24.70
N LEU A 55 -6.92 -15.39 -23.48
CA LEU A 55 -6.99 -16.75 -22.94
C LEU A 55 -8.40 -17.09 -22.43
N LEU A 56 -9.15 -16.07 -21.98
CA LEU A 56 -10.51 -16.19 -21.48
C LEU A 56 -11.38 -15.06 -22.03
N ASP A 57 -12.57 -15.40 -22.51
CA ASP A 57 -13.59 -14.42 -22.87
C ASP A 57 -14.34 -14.01 -21.59
N LEU A 58 -14.04 -12.82 -21.09
CA LEU A 58 -14.62 -12.26 -19.86
C LEU A 58 -15.40 -10.99 -20.17
N PRO A 59 -16.51 -10.71 -19.46
CA PRO A 59 -17.22 -9.45 -19.61
C PRO A 59 -16.29 -8.27 -19.32
N GLY A 60 -16.27 -7.25 -20.20
CA GLY A 60 -15.35 -6.12 -20.09
C GLY A 60 -15.45 -5.31 -18.78
N TRP A 61 -16.57 -5.41 -18.07
CA TRP A 61 -16.77 -4.75 -16.76
C TRP A 61 -16.12 -5.52 -15.59
N LEU A 62 -15.87 -6.82 -15.74
CA LEU A 62 -15.48 -7.70 -14.65
C LEU A 62 -14.10 -7.36 -14.04
N PRO A 63 -13.04 -7.11 -14.84
CA PRO A 63 -11.74 -6.73 -14.28
C PRO A 63 -11.82 -5.43 -13.46
N MET A 64 -12.56 -4.45 -13.96
CA MET A 64 -12.76 -3.16 -13.29
C MET A 64 -13.53 -3.31 -11.99
N ALA A 65 -14.57 -4.14 -11.96
CA ALA A 65 -15.35 -4.39 -10.75
C ALA A 65 -14.53 -5.07 -9.64
N LEU A 66 -13.73 -6.09 -10.00
CA LEU A 66 -12.86 -6.79 -9.06
C LEU A 66 -11.79 -5.86 -8.48
N LEU A 67 -11.16 -5.07 -9.34
CA LEU A 67 -10.17 -4.07 -8.93
C LEU A 67 -10.79 -3.01 -8.01
N GLY A 68 -11.92 -2.43 -8.44
CA GLY A 68 -12.63 -1.38 -7.72
C GLY A 68 -13.12 -1.83 -6.35
N ALA A 69 -13.65 -3.06 -6.24
CA ALA A 69 -14.10 -3.61 -4.96
C ALA A 69 -12.94 -3.80 -3.97
N GLY A 70 -11.82 -4.38 -4.43
CA GLY A 70 -10.63 -4.58 -3.60
C GLY A 70 -9.98 -3.27 -3.15
N LEU A 71 -9.97 -2.25 -4.02
CA LEU A 71 -9.54 -0.89 -3.68
C LEU A 71 -10.46 -0.26 -2.64
N ALA A 72 -11.78 -0.32 -2.82
CA ALA A 72 -12.73 0.25 -1.88
C ALA A 72 -12.58 -0.34 -0.47
N VAL A 73 -12.47 -1.67 -0.36
CA VAL A 73 -12.22 -2.34 0.92
C VAL A 73 -10.88 -1.89 1.52
N GLY A 74 -9.81 -1.86 0.71
CA GLY A 74 -8.48 -1.46 1.15
C GLY A 74 -8.43 -0.02 1.66
N THR A 75 -9.07 0.90 0.94
CA THR A 75 -9.19 2.31 1.33
C THR A 75 -9.94 2.45 2.64
N VAL A 76 -11.08 1.78 2.82
CA VAL A 76 -11.82 1.81 4.09
C VAL A 76 -10.95 1.32 5.25
N GLN A 77 -10.24 0.20 5.07
CA GLN A 77 -9.33 -0.31 6.11
C GLN A 77 -8.19 0.67 6.43
N ALA A 78 -7.57 1.25 5.40
CA ALA A 78 -6.50 2.23 5.56
C ALA A 78 -6.99 3.49 6.30
N THR A 79 -8.16 4.02 5.92
CA THR A 79 -8.77 5.17 6.60
C THR A 79 -9.06 4.87 8.06
N LEU A 80 -9.66 3.72 8.36
CA LEU A 80 -9.94 3.30 9.74
C LEU A 80 -8.65 3.15 10.56
N ALA A 81 -7.60 2.55 10.00
CA ALA A 81 -6.30 2.43 10.64
C ALA A 81 -5.66 3.79 10.92
N ALA A 82 -5.70 4.71 9.95
CA ALA A 82 -5.20 6.07 10.09
C ALA A 82 -5.94 6.87 11.17
N LEU A 83 -7.28 6.80 11.20
CA LEU A 83 -8.10 7.46 12.22
C LEU A 83 -7.79 6.93 13.64
N ARG A 84 -7.54 5.62 13.77
CA ARG A 84 -7.12 5.03 15.06
C ARG A 84 -5.75 5.56 15.50
N ALA A 85 -4.79 5.64 14.57
CA ALA A 85 -3.44 6.14 14.85
C ALA A 85 -3.43 7.62 15.27
N GLN A 86 -4.36 8.44 14.75
CA GLN A 86 -4.46 9.86 15.08
C GLN A 86 -4.93 10.14 16.53
N ARG A 87 -5.63 9.20 17.18
CA ARG A 87 -6.20 9.40 18.52
C ARG A 87 -5.18 9.56 19.66
N GLY A 88 -3.89 9.30 19.39
CA GLY A 88 -2.79 9.48 20.35
C GLY A 88 -1.57 10.16 19.75
N ALA A 89 -1.72 10.83 18.60
CA ALA A 89 -0.61 11.42 17.85
C ALA A 89 -0.26 12.83 18.34
N THR A 90 1.02 13.20 18.25
CA THR A 90 1.49 14.55 18.58
C THR A 90 1.22 15.53 17.43
N GLY A 91 1.27 16.85 17.68
CA GLY A 91 1.01 17.89 16.67
C GLY A 91 1.80 17.71 15.35
N PRO A 92 3.13 17.46 15.39
CA PRO A 92 3.92 17.14 14.20
C PRO A 92 3.43 15.89 13.44
N ASP A 93 3.09 14.81 14.15
CA ASP A 93 2.59 13.57 13.54
C ASP A 93 1.24 13.78 12.84
N VAL A 94 0.37 14.62 13.41
CA VAL A 94 -0.92 15.00 12.82
C VAL A 94 -0.72 15.79 11.52
N LEU A 95 0.23 16.74 11.49
CA LEU A 95 0.55 17.48 10.28
C LEU A 95 1.09 16.56 9.18
N SER A 96 2.03 15.68 9.50
CA SER A 96 2.55 14.69 8.55
C SER A 96 1.43 13.80 8.00
N GLY A 97 0.50 13.33 8.84
CA GLY A 97 -0.66 12.57 8.38
C GLY A 97 -1.56 13.36 7.42
N LYS A 98 -1.82 14.64 7.70
CA LYS A 98 -2.61 15.52 6.82
C LYS A 98 -1.92 15.76 5.47
N LEU A 99 -0.61 16.02 5.48
CA LEU A 99 0.16 16.23 4.26
C LEU A 99 0.20 14.98 3.40
N LEU A 100 0.41 13.79 4.00
CA LEU A 100 0.35 12.52 3.29
C LEU A 100 -1.03 12.30 2.66
N GLY A 101 -2.12 12.56 3.41
CA GLY A 101 -3.48 12.51 2.87
C GLY A 101 -3.72 13.49 1.71
N ALA A 102 -3.21 14.72 1.81
CA ALA A 102 -3.27 15.69 0.72
C ALA A 102 -2.43 15.24 -0.50
N SER A 103 -1.32 14.55 -0.30
CA SER A 103 -0.51 13.99 -1.39
C SER A 103 -1.26 12.93 -2.20
N TRP A 104 -2.15 12.14 -1.59
CA TRP A 104 -3.03 11.23 -2.33
C TRP A 104 -3.92 11.99 -3.32
N ILE A 105 -4.63 13.01 -2.84
CA ILE A 105 -5.53 13.81 -3.68
C ILE A 105 -4.74 14.50 -4.79
N ALA A 106 -3.62 15.14 -4.44
CA ALA A 106 -2.77 15.84 -5.40
C ALA A 106 -2.20 14.88 -6.46
N GLY A 107 -1.69 13.71 -6.05
CA GLY A 107 -1.08 12.72 -6.95
C GLY A 107 -2.07 12.16 -7.96
N PHE A 108 -3.27 11.77 -7.52
CA PHE A 108 -4.30 11.26 -8.43
C PHE A 108 -4.93 12.36 -9.30
N THR A 109 -5.04 13.59 -8.78
CA THR A 109 -5.47 14.75 -9.59
C THR A 109 -4.46 15.03 -10.70
N ALA A 110 -3.17 15.06 -10.37
CA ALA A 110 -2.10 15.24 -11.34
C ALA A 110 -2.11 14.12 -12.39
N LEU A 111 -2.28 12.86 -11.97
CA LEU A 111 -2.40 11.73 -12.87
C LEU A 111 -3.61 11.86 -13.82
N PHE A 112 -4.79 12.18 -13.29
CA PHE A 112 -5.99 12.39 -14.09
C PHE A 112 -5.78 13.47 -15.15
N LEU A 113 -5.22 14.62 -14.75
CA LEU A 113 -4.93 15.71 -15.68
C LEU A 113 -3.89 15.31 -16.72
N ALA A 114 -2.84 14.58 -16.33
CA ALA A 114 -1.81 14.11 -17.24
C ALA A 114 -2.36 13.12 -18.28
N ILE A 115 -3.15 12.13 -17.87
CA ILE A 115 -3.77 11.16 -18.78
C ILE A 115 -4.74 11.86 -19.72
N THR A 116 -5.61 12.72 -19.19
CA THR A 116 -6.63 13.43 -19.98
C THR A 116 -5.97 14.37 -20.99
N GLY A 117 -4.98 15.16 -20.55
CA GLY A 117 -4.23 16.07 -21.42
C GLY A 117 -3.48 15.33 -22.52
N LEU A 118 -2.77 14.25 -22.18
CA LEU A 118 -2.03 13.47 -23.16
C LEU A 118 -2.96 12.76 -24.17
N ALA A 119 -4.07 12.18 -23.69
CA ALA A 119 -5.07 11.55 -24.55
C ALA A 119 -5.77 12.56 -25.48
N SER A 120 -5.87 13.83 -25.08
CA SER A 120 -6.40 14.89 -25.95
C SER A 120 -5.39 15.35 -27.02
N ALA A 121 -4.10 15.12 -26.79
CA ALA A 121 -3.03 15.56 -27.68
C ALA A 121 -2.56 14.46 -28.64
N VAL A 122 -2.83 13.19 -28.33
CA VAL A 122 -2.34 12.03 -29.08
C VAL A 122 -3.50 11.12 -29.45
N ASP A 123 -3.61 10.77 -30.73
CA ASP A 123 -4.63 9.85 -31.22
C ASP A 123 -4.17 8.39 -31.05
N THR A 124 -4.33 7.86 -29.85
CA THR A 124 -3.99 6.46 -29.52
C THR A 124 -5.11 5.86 -28.66
N PRO A 125 -5.95 4.97 -29.22
CA PRO A 125 -7.17 4.50 -28.56
C PRO A 125 -6.90 3.69 -27.27
N ASP A 126 -5.76 3.00 -27.20
CA ASP A 126 -5.41 2.15 -26.05
C ASP A 126 -4.62 2.90 -24.95
N LEU A 127 -4.34 4.19 -25.15
CA LEU A 127 -3.44 4.94 -24.29
C LEU A 127 -3.96 4.99 -22.83
N GLN A 128 -5.24 5.29 -22.64
CA GLN A 128 -5.84 5.36 -21.30
C GLN A 128 -5.86 4.00 -20.62
N ASP A 129 -6.08 2.93 -21.39
CA ASP A 129 -6.09 1.55 -20.93
C ASP A 129 -4.72 1.06 -20.42
N MET A 130 -3.64 1.69 -20.89
CA MET A 130 -2.27 1.44 -20.41
C MET A 130 -1.91 2.36 -19.25
N LEU A 131 -2.22 3.67 -19.37
CA LEU A 131 -1.79 4.69 -18.42
C LEU A 131 -2.54 4.65 -17.10
N TRP A 132 -3.84 4.32 -17.10
CA TRP A 132 -4.61 4.28 -15.86
C TRP A 132 -4.07 3.23 -14.87
N PRO A 133 -3.88 1.96 -15.25
CA PRO A 133 -3.34 0.94 -14.33
C PRO A 133 -1.91 1.24 -13.89
N THR A 134 -1.02 1.52 -14.84
CA THR A 134 0.41 1.73 -14.57
C THR A 134 0.66 3.04 -13.84
N GLY A 135 0.02 4.13 -14.27
CA GLY A 135 0.11 5.44 -13.63
C GLY A 135 -0.42 5.42 -12.19
N SER A 136 -1.53 4.72 -11.95
CA SER A 136 -2.04 4.53 -10.58
C SER A 136 -1.05 3.76 -9.71
N GLY A 137 -0.45 2.69 -10.24
CA GLY A 137 0.60 1.94 -9.54
C GLY A 137 1.84 2.78 -9.23
N ILE A 138 2.25 3.66 -10.15
CA ILE A 138 3.33 4.63 -9.92
C ILE A 138 2.98 5.58 -8.78
N VAL A 139 1.82 6.24 -8.83
CA VAL A 139 1.39 7.19 -7.81
C VAL A 139 1.27 6.52 -6.44
N VAL A 140 0.64 5.35 -6.36
CA VAL A 140 0.53 4.58 -5.11
C VAL A 140 1.90 4.19 -4.57
N GLY A 141 2.82 3.75 -5.44
CA GLY A 141 4.18 3.42 -5.05
C GLY A 141 4.94 4.61 -4.46
N LEU A 142 4.83 5.79 -5.09
CA LEU A 142 5.40 7.04 -4.59
C LEU A 142 4.79 7.47 -3.25
N LEU A 143 3.49 7.27 -3.05
CA LEU A 143 2.83 7.58 -1.78
C LEU A 143 3.27 6.60 -0.69
N TYR A 144 3.34 5.30 -0.98
CA TYR A 144 3.82 4.29 -0.03
C TYR A 144 5.27 4.52 0.39
N LEU A 145 6.15 4.94 -0.55
CA LEU A 145 7.54 5.24 -0.20
C LEU A 145 7.64 6.49 0.68
N ALA A 146 6.86 7.54 0.40
CA ALA A 146 6.80 8.73 1.25
C ALA A 146 6.25 8.40 2.65
N GLU A 147 5.16 7.65 2.70
CA GLU A 147 4.54 7.17 3.94
C GLU A 147 5.49 6.30 4.78
N GLY A 148 6.19 5.37 4.13
CA GLY A 148 7.21 4.53 4.76
C GLY A 148 8.40 5.34 5.30
N ALA A 149 8.84 6.37 4.58
CA ALA A 149 9.92 7.26 5.02
C ALA A 149 9.53 8.05 6.27
N VAL A 150 8.35 8.68 6.26
CA VAL A 150 7.83 9.46 7.41
C VAL A 150 7.66 8.59 8.64
N ARG A 151 7.09 7.38 8.48
CA ARG A 151 6.81 6.47 9.59
C ARG A 151 7.98 5.53 9.94
N ARG A 152 9.14 5.69 9.29
CA ARG A 152 10.32 4.81 9.42
C ARG A 152 9.97 3.32 9.26
N ASN A 153 9.02 3.02 8.37
CA ASN A 153 8.62 1.65 8.04
C ASN A 153 9.30 1.23 6.74
N LEU A 154 10.42 0.51 6.87
CA LEU A 154 11.21 0.03 5.73
C LEU A 154 10.44 -0.95 4.82
N LEU A 155 9.57 -1.80 5.37
CA LEU A 155 8.76 -2.71 4.57
C LEU A 155 7.83 -1.92 3.65
N HIS A 156 7.13 -0.94 4.20
CA HIS A 156 6.21 -0.10 3.42
C HIS A 156 6.96 0.79 2.42
N TYR A 157 8.12 1.32 2.83
CA TYR A 157 8.99 2.10 1.96
C TYR A 157 9.44 1.30 0.74
N THR A 158 10.01 0.11 0.96
CA THR A 158 10.54 -0.77 -0.09
C THR A 158 9.43 -1.30 -0.99
N LEU A 159 8.26 -1.63 -0.43
CA LEU A 159 7.07 -1.97 -1.22
C LEU A 159 6.67 -0.81 -2.14
N GLY A 160 6.67 0.43 -1.64
CA GLY A 160 6.38 1.61 -2.45
C GLY A 160 7.35 1.81 -3.61
N VAL A 161 8.65 1.70 -3.35
CA VAL A 161 9.69 1.75 -4.39
C VAL A 161 9.47 0.66 -5.44
N TRP A 162 9.20 -0.58 -5.01
CA TRP A 162 8.95 -1.69 -5.91
C TRP A 162 7.73 -1.45 -6.80
N LEU A 163 6.61 -1.03 -6.23
CA LEU A 163 5.38 -0.74 -6.98
C LEU A 163 5.59 0.38 -7.98
N ALA A 164 6.30 1.45 -7.61
CA ALA A 164 6.57 2.56 -8.52
C ALA A 164 7.41 2.11 -9.71
N LEU A 165 8.49 1.38 -9.46
CA LEU A 165 9.41 0.92 -10.51
C LEU A 165 8.78 -0.16 -11.41
N THR A 166 8.08 -1.13 -10.84
CA THR A 166 7.45 -2.21 -11.62
C THR A 166 6.27 -1.71 -12.44
N SER A 167 5.47 -0.77 -11.91
CA SER A 167 4.39 -0.15 -12.66
C SER A 167 4.91 0.71 -13.81
N ALA A 168 6.01 1.43 -13.62
CA ALA A 168 6.69 2.15 -14.70
C ALA A 168 7.28 1.19 -15.74
N ALA A 169 7.93 0.11 -15.31
CA ALA A 169 8.50 -0.89 -16.21
C ALA A 169 7.43 -1.65 -17.02
N ALA A 170 6.22 -1.81 -16.47
CA ALA A 170 5.11 -2.47 -17.16
C ALA A 170 4.72 -1.76 -18.48
N LEU A 171 4.96 -0.45 -18.59
CA LEU A 171 4.67 0.32 -19.81
C LEU A 171 5.46 -0.16 -21.03
N PHE A 172 6.63 -0.80 -20.84
CA PHE A 172 7.45 -1.31 -21.94
C PHE A 172 6.88 -2.58 -22.59
N LEU A 173 5.85 -3.21 -22.01
CA LEU A 173 5.37 -4.53 -22.42
C LEU A 173 4.04 -4.52 -23.17
N GLY A 174 3.38 -3.36 -23.27
CA GLY A 174 2.07 -3.24 -23.92
C GLY A 174 1.00 -4.15 -23.30
N THR A 175 -0.13 -4.30 -23.97
CA THR A 175 -1.23 -5.20 -23.55
C THR A 175 -1.06 -6.58 -24.21
N PRO A 176 -1.17 -7.71 -23.48
CA PRO A 176 -1.53 -7.83 -22.06
C PRO A 176 -0.34 -7.83 -21.08
N GLY A 177 0.90 -7.69 -21.58
CA GLY A 177 2.11 -7.82 -20.77
C GLY A 177 2.15 -6.94 -19.53
N LEU A 178 1.66 -5.70 -19.62
CA LEU A 178 1.57 -4.77 -18.49
C LEU A 178 0.69 -5.33 -17.36
N TYR A 179 -0.43 -5.97 -17.71
CA TYR A 179 -1.35 -6.54 -16.73
C TYR A 179 -0.74 -7.76 -16.04
N TRP A 180 0.05 -8.56 -16.76
CA TRP A 180 0.83 -9.65 -16.15
C TRP A 180 1.85 -9.14 -15.15
N VAL A 181 2.57 -8.06 -15.47
CA VAL A 181 3.51 -7.43 -14.52
C VAL A 181 2.80 -6.94 -13.28
N LEU A 182 1.70 -6.21 -13.43
CA LEU A 182 0.94 -5.71 -12.28
C LEU A 182 0.41 -6.87 -11.42
N THR A 183 -0.12 -7.92 -12.04
CA THR A 183 -0.63 -9.10 -11.34
C THR A 183 0.47 -9.81 -10.55
N ILE A 184 1.58 -10.15 -11.21
CA ILE A 184 2.64 -10.99 -10.63
C ILE A 184 3.56 -10.15 -9.75
N ALA A 185 4.16 -9.09 -10.29
CA ALA A 185 5.12 -8.27 -9.56
C ALA A 185 4.43 -7.38 -8.52
N GLY A 186 3.28 -6.77 -8.86
CA GLY A 186 2.52 -5.97 -7.91
C GLY A 186 1.79 -6.83 -6.87
N GLY A 187 0.90 -7.72 -7.32
CA GLY A 187 0.15 -8.62 -6.44
C GLY A 187 1.05 -9.54 -5.59
N GLY A 188 2.13 -10.07 -6.17
CA GLY A 188 3.13 -10.86 -5.45
C GLY A 188 3.87 -10.07 -4.38
N ALA A 189 4.24 -8.81 -4.65
CA ALA A 189 4.88 -7.95 -3.64
C ALA A 189 3.94 -7.66 -2.45
N TYR A 190 2.65 -7.43 -2.70
CA TYR A 190 1.66 -7.30 -1.63
C TYR A 190 1.51 -8.59 -0.81
N ALA A 191 1.53 -9.76 -1.45
CA ALA A 191 1.49 -11.04 -0.75
C ALA A 191 2.72 -11.24 0.15
N ILE A 192 3.92 -10.96 -0.36
CA ILE A 192 5.16 -11.02 0.42
C ILE A 192 5.11 -10.02 1.58
N ALA A 193 4.73 -8.77 1.33
CA ALA A 193 4.61 -7.75 2.35
C ALA A 193 3.62 -8.14 3.45
N THR A 194 2.50 -8.75 3.10
CA THR A 194 1.53 -9.28 4.07
C THR A 194 2.17 -10.32 4.99
N VAL A 195 2.90 -11.29 4.43
CA VAL A 195 3.54 -12.35 5.23
C VAL A 195 4.61 -11.76 6.15
N LEU A 196 5.43 -10.84 5.64
CA LEU A 196 6.48 -10.20 6.43
C LEU A 196 5.91 -9.33 7.55
N GLU A 197 4.85 -8.56 7.28
CA GLU A 197 4.18 -7.73 8.29
C GLU A 197 3.57 -8.60 9.40
N ARG A 198 2.88 -9.70 9.05
CA ARG A 198 2.34 -10.64 10.04
C ARG A 198 3.43 -11.28 10.90
N ARG A 199 4.55 -11.66 10.30
CA ARG A 199 5.70 -12.20 11.04
C ARG A 199 6.27 -11.18 12.03
N ARG A 200 6.42 -9.92 11.62
CA ARG A 200 6.90 -8.82 12.47
C ARG A 200 6.02 -8.62 13.71
N HIS A 201 4.70 -8.74 13.57
CA HIS A 201 3.75 -8.63 14.68
C HIS A 201 3.72 -9.88 15.58
N ALA A 202 3.99 -11.07 15.04
CA ALA A 202 4.03 -12.31 15.82
C ALA A 202 5.30 -12.45 16.69
N THR A 203 6.38 -11.77 16.33
CA THR A 203 7.67 -11.79 17.06
C THR A 203 7.83 -10.67 18.10
N ARG A 204 6.79 -9.83 18.30
CA ARG A 204 6.76 -8.74 19.28
C ARG A 204 5.82 -9.09 20.43
#